data_AF-N1WZN1-F1
#
_entry.id   AF-N1WZN1-F1
#
_cell.length_a   1.000
_cell.length_b   1.000
_cell.length_c   1.000
_cell.angle_alpha   90.00
_cell.angle_beta   90.00
_cell.angle_gamma   90.00
#
_symmetry.space_group_name_H-M   'P 1'
#
loop_
_entity.id
_entity.type
_entity.pdbx_description
1 polymer ?
#
loop_
_entity_poly.entity_id
_entity_poly.type
_entity_poly.pdbx_seq_one_letter_code
_entity_poly.pdbx_strand_id
1 'polypeptide(L)'
;MQQSKDYLMREIERLSVLLIGLIEKISGSKSENTQDDLDEVSQALKGELDLSISEISQIESSELLNHLSNLQESHIQQLVELLYQLYVKSEQLNMNKSKIAKKPFY
;
A
#
# COMPACT_ATOMS: atom_id res chain seq x y z
N MET A 1 -22.31 7.89 24.61
CA MET A 1 -22.64 7.71 23.17
C MET A 1 -21.91 8.69 22.25
N GLN A 2 -21.68 9.95 22.63
CA GLN A 2 -20.98 10.93 21.77
C GLN A 2 -19.45 10.67 21.67
N GLN A 3 -18.80 10.34 22.79
CA GLN A 3 -17.36 10.04 22.82
C GLN A 3 -16.93 8.86 21.94
N SER A 4 -17.75 7.79 21.87
CA SER A 4 -17.45 6.63 21.03
C SER A 4 -17.51 6.99 19.55
N LYS A 5 -18.43 7.88 19.14
CA LYS A 5 -18.54 8.37 17.77
C LYS A 5 -17.34 9.26 17.41
N ASP A 6 -16.94 10.14 18.31
CA ASP A 6 -15.77 11.03 18.11
C ASP A 6 -14.43 10.28 18.13
N TYR A 7 -14.38 9.15 18.83
CA TYR A 7 -13.24 8.23 18.78
C TYR A 7 -13.17 7.53 17.43
N LEU A 8 -14.29 6.93 17.00
CA LEU A 8 -14.37 6.23 15.72
C LEU A 8 -13.99 7.16 14.55
N MET A 9 -14.51 8.39 14.58
CA MET A 9 -14.25 9.39 13.54
C MET A 9 -12.78 9.80 13.47
N ARG A 10 -12.09 9.86 14.62
CA ARG A 10 -10.63 10.11 14.65
C ARG A 10 -9.81 8.95 14.12
N GLU A 11 -10.19 7.71 14.40
CA GLU A 11 -9.52 6.53 13.85
C GLU A 11 -9.70 6.46 12.33
N ILE A 12 -10.90 6.80 11.84
CA ILE A 12 -11.19 6.91 10.41
C ILE A 12 -10.30 7.96 9.73
N GLU A 13 -10.16 9.14 10.34
CA GLU A 13 -9.31 10.21 9.82
C GLU A 13 -7.82 9.80 9.84
N ARG A 14 -7.35 9.16 10.92
CA ARG A 14 -5.98 8.67 11.03
C ARG A 14 -5.62 7.68 9.93
N LEU A 15 -6.47 6.67 9.72
CA LEU A 15 -6.24 5.67 8.68
C LEU A 15 -6.24 6.32 7.29
N SER A 16 -7.12 7.30 7.06
CA SER A 16 -7.17 8.04 5.79
C SER A 16 -5.88 8.80 5.52
N VAL A 17 -5.36 9.51 6.53
CA VAL A 17 -4.10 10.27 6.44
C VAL A 17 -2.93 9.32 6.16
N LEU A 18 -2.88 8.17 6.83
CA LEU A 18 -1.84 7.18 6.62
C LEU A 18 -1.87 6.63 5.20
N LEU A 19 -3.03 6.18 4.70
CA LEU A 19 -3.13 5.63 3.36
C LEU A 19 -2.75 6.66 2.27
N ILE A 20 -3.19 7.91 2.42
CA ILE A 20 -2.79 9.01 1.52
C ILE A 20 -1.27 9.21 1.56
N GLY A 21 -0.67 9.26 2.75
CA GLY A 21 0.78 9.42 2.88
C GLY A 21 1.58 8.28 2.25
N LEU A 22 1.09 7.04 2.34
CA LEU A 22 1.70 5.90 1.67
C LEU A 22 1.57 5.98 0.14
N ILE A 23 0.41 6.40 -0.38
CA ILE A 23 0.21 6.63 -1.82
C ILE A 23 1.19 7.70 -2.34
N GLU A 24 1.31 8.83 -1.64
CA GLU A 24 2.23 9.91 -2.02
C GLU A 24 3.69 9.44 -1.98
N LYS A 25 4.07 8.68 -0.95
CA LYS A 25 5.41 8.12 -0.81
C LYS A 25 5.76 7.20 -1.97
N ILE A 26 4.86 6.30 -2.36
CA ILE A 26 5.06 5.40 -3.50
C ILE A 26 5.07 6.18 -4.81
N SER A 27 4.16 7.13 -4.99
CA SER A 27 4.07 7.91 -6.24
C SER A 27 5.26 8.84 -6.44
N GLY A 28 5.85 9.35 -5.36
CA GLY A 28 6.98 10.29 -5.39
C GLY A 28 8.37 9.64 -5.32
N SER A 29 8.49 8.36 -4.94
CA SER A 29 9.82 7.77 -4.72
C SER A 29 10.58 7.46 -6.02
N LYS A 30 11.89 7.75 -6.02
CA LYS A 30 12.79 7.51 -7.14
C LYS A 30 13.26 6.04 -7.16
N SER A 31 13.70 5.58 -8.34
CA SER A 31 14.12 4.18 -8.59
C SER A 31 15.24 3.67 -7.67
N GLU A 32 16.03 4.54 -7.06
CA GLU A 32 17.19 4.17 -6.22
C GLU A 32 16.80 3.74 -4.80
N ASN A 33 15.66 4.22 -4.27
CA ASN A 33 15.20 3.93 -2.90
C ASN A 33 13.92 3.11 -2.85
N THR A 34 13.48 2.57 -3.99
CA THR A 34 12.14 1.97 -4.10
C THR A 34 11.97 0.73 -3.21
N GLN A 35 13.04 0.00 -2.89
CA GLN A 35 12.95 -1.15 -1.98
C GLN A 35 12.71 -0.70 -0.54
N ASP A 36 13.45 0.29 -0.05
CA ASP A 36 13.26 0.86 1.30
C ASP A 36 11.87 1.49 1.44
N ASP A 37 11.41 2.17 0.39
CA ASP A 37 10.06 2.75 0.35
C ASP A 37 8.96 1.68 0.39
N LEU A 38 9.15 0.54 -0.29
CA LEU A 38 8.24 -0.60 -0.24
C LEU A 38 8.22 -1.27 1.14
N ASP A 39 9.39 -1.43 1.76
CA ASP A 39 9.50 -2.04 3.09
C ASP A 39 8.83 -1.15 4.15
N GLU A 40 9.00 0.17 4.07
CA GLU A 40 8.30 1.11 4.96
C GLU A 40 6.77 1.08 4.77
N VAL A 41 6.28 1.02 3.53
CA VAL A 41 4.84 0.87 3.25
C VAL A 41 4.33 -0.45 3.82
N SER A 42 5.08 -1.52 3.65
CA SER A 42 4.74 -2.86 4.15
C SER A 42 4.63 -2.88 5.67
N GLN A 43 5.56 -2.23 6.37
CA GLN A 43 5.52 -2.09 7.83
C GLN A 43 4.37 -1.20 8.31
N ALA A 44 4.08 -0.10 7.60
CA ALA A 44 2.97 0.79 7.95
C ALA A 44 1.61 0.10 7.80
N LEU A 45 1.40 -0.65 6.71
CA LEU A 45 0.18 -1.46 6.53
C LEU A 45 0.07 -2.54 7.60
N LYS A 46 1.18 -3.18 7.97
CA LYS A 46 1.20 -4.18 9.06
C LYS A 46 0.83 -3.55 10.40
N GLY A 47 1.28 -2.33 10.68
CA GLY A 47 0.96 -1.62 11.93
C GLY A 47 -0.51 -1.24 12.08
N GLU A 48 -1.19 -0.91 10.98
CA GLU A 48 -2.57 -0.39 11.02
C GLU A 48 -3.64 -1.42 10.64
N LEU A 49 -3.35 -2.29 9.67
CA LEU A 49 -4.29 -3.25 9.11
C LEU A 49 -3.96 -4.70 9.48
N ASP A 50 -2.89 -4.92 10.25
CA ASP A 50 -2.32 -6.23 10.56
C ASP A 50 -1.98 -7.07 9.31
N LEU A 51 -1.76 -6.37 8.18
CA LEU A 51 -1.51 -6.96 6.88
C LEU A 51 -0.34 -6.26 6.18
N SER A 52 0.70 -7.00 5.84
CA SER A 52 1.78 -6.52 4.96
C SER A 52 1.42 -6.69 3.48
N ILE A 53 2.18 -6.04 2.59
CA ILE A 53 2.01 -6.20 1.13
C ILE A 53 2.15 -7.68 0.71
N SER A 54 3.11 -8.40 1.31
CA SER A 54 3.32 -9.82 1.03
C SER A 54 2.14 -10.68 1.49
N GLU A 55 1.59 -10.40 2.67
CA GLU A 55 0.41 -11.10 3.18
C GLU A 55 -0.82 -10.81 2.32
N ILE A 56 -1.04 -9.57 1.89
CA ILE A 56 -2.14 -9.21 0.97
C ILE A 56 -2.03 -9.98 -0.36
N SER A 57 -0.82 -10.29 -0.83
CA SER A 57 -0.64 -11.06 -2.07
C SER A 57 -0.90 -12.57 -1.93
N GLN A 58 -0.90 -13.10 -0.70
CA GLN A 58 -0.97 -14.55 -0.41
C GLN A 58 -2.24 -14.94 0.36
N ILE A 59 -2.93 -13.98 0.97
CA ILE A 59 -4.14 -14.19 1.74
C ILE A 59 -5.30 -14.66 0.84
N GLU A 60 -6.13 -15.55 1.37
CA GLU A 60 -7.32 -16.00 0.65
C GLU A 60 -8.35 -14.87 0.56
N SER A 61 -9.12 -14.82 -0.53
CA SER A 61 -10.10 -13.75 -0.75
C SER A 61 -11.16 -13.67 0.36
N SER A 62 -11.54 -14.80 0.94
CA SER A 62 -12.46 -14.89 2.09
C SER A 62 -11.88 -14.26 3.34
N GLU A 63 -10.61 -14.48 3.61
CA GLU A 63 -9.90 -13.94 4.77
C GLU A 63 -9.63 -12.44 4.59
N LEU A 64 -9.23 -12.03 3.39
CA LEU A 64 -9.11 -10.62 3.03
C LEU A 64 -10.43 -9.86 3.24
N LEU A 65 -11.56 -10.42 2.79
CA LEU A 65 -12.87 -9.80 2.99
C LEU A 65 -13.23 -9.64 4.47
N ASN A 66 -12.82 -10.57 5.34
CA ASN A 66 -13.01 -10.45 6.79
C ASN A 66 -12.13 -9.35 7.41
N HIS A 67 -10.92 -9.13 6.89
CA HIS A 67 -10.09 -7.99 7.32
C HIS A 67 -10.67 -6.66 6.84
N LEU A 68 -11.24 -6.63 5.64
CA LEU A 68 -11.83 -5.42 5.05
C LEU A 68 -13.24 -5.11 5.57
N SER A 69 -13.96 -6.07 6.17
CA SER A 69 -15.36 -5.88 6.58
C SER A 69 -15.55 -4.82 7.67
N ASN A 70 -14.47 -4.48 8.40
CA ASN A 70 -14.49 -3.46 9.44
C ASN A 70 -14.02 -2.08 8.95
N LEU A 71 -13.62 -1.97 7.68
CA LEU A 71 -13.16 -0.72 7.09
C LEU A 71 -14.29 0.06 6.43
N GLN A 72 -14.13 1.38 6.38
CA GLN A 72 -15.04 2.23 5.62
C GLN A 72 -14.73 2.16 4.13
N GLU A 73 -15.75 2.43 3.31
CA GLU A 73 -15.64 2.46 1.85
C GLU A 73 -14.50 3.36 1.35
N SER A 74 -14.28 4.52 2.01
CA SER A 74 -13.16 5.42 1.69
C SER A 74 -11.80 4.79 1.93
N HIS A 75 -11.63 4.00 3.00
CA HIS A 75 -10.38 3.30 3.29
C HIS A 75 -10.13 2.16 2.31
N ILE A 76 -11.19 1.44 1.92
CA ILE A 76 -11.11 0.39 0.90
C ILE A 76 -10.67 1.02 -0.44
N GLN A 77 -11.25 2.16 -0.81
CA GLN A 77 -10.87 2.87 -2.03
C GLN A 77 -9.40 3.31 -2.01
N GLN A 78 -8.94 3.87 -0.89
CA GLN A 78 -7.54 4.26 -0.71
C GLN A 78 -6.58 3.06 -0.72
N LEU A 79 -6.98 1.92 -0.13
CA LEU A 79 -6.20 0.69 -0.18
C LEU A 79 -6.07 0.15 -1.61
N VAL A 80 -7.16 0.18 -2.37
CA VAL A 80 -7.15 -0.21 -3.80
C VAL A 80 -6.22 0.70 -4.60
N GLU A 81 -6.24 2.01 -4.36
CA GLU A 81 -5.33 2.95 -5.00
C GLU A 81 -3.88 2.68 -4.64
N LEU A 82 -3.59 2.41 -3.37
CA LEU A 82 -2.26 2.05 -2.89
C LEU A 82 -1.74 0.76 -3.57
N LEU A 83 -2.57 -0.29 -3.64
CA LEU A 83 -2.22 -1.54 -4.32
C LEU A 83 -1.97 -1.34 -5.82
N TYR A 84 -2.76 -0.47 -6.47
CA TYR A 84 -2.55 -0.13 -7.87
C TYR A 84 -1.23 0.61 -8.09
N GLN A 85 -0.90 1.59 -7.26
CA GLN A 85 0.37 2.32 -7.34
C GLN A 85 1.56 1.39 -7.11
N LEU A 86 1.45 0.46 -6.14
CA LEU A 86 2.45 -0.58 -5.91
C LEU A 86 2.66 -1.45 -7.16
N TYR A 87 1.57 -1.91 -7.78
CA TYR A 87 1.62 -2.72 -9.00
C TYR A 87 2.30 -1.95 -10.15
N VAL A 88 1.86 -0.73 -10.44
CA VAL A 88 2.45 0.11 -11.50
C VAL A 88 3.95 0.30 -11.29
N LYS A 89 4.37 0.53 -10.04
CA LYS A 89 5.77 0.74 -9.72
C LYS A 89 6.60 -0.54 -9.84
N SER A 90 6.05 -1.68 -9.46
CA SER A 90 6.70 -2.98 -9.65
C SER A 90 6.96 -3.29 -11.13
N GLU A 91 6.01 -2.95 -12.02
CA GLU A 91 6.16 -3.10 -13.46
C GLU A 91 7.22 -2.16 -14.04
N GLN A 92 7.28 -0.92 -13.56
CA GLN A 92 8.33 0.03 -13.97
C GLN A 92 9.74 -0.45 -13.60
N LEU A 93 9.91 -1.04 -12.41
CA LEU A 93 11.18 -1.65 -11.98
C LEU A 93 11.55 -2.85 -12.86
N ASN A 94 10.59 -3.71 -13.19
CA ASN A 94 10.80 -4.85 -14.08
C ASN A 94 11.18 -4.41 -15.51
N MET A 95 10.54 -3.37 -16.04
CA MET A 95 10.86 -2.81 -17.36
C MET A 95 12.25 -2.17 -17.42
N ASN A 96 12.70 -1.50 -16.35
CA ASN A 96 14.05 -0.93 -16.29
C ASN A 96 15.15 -2.02 -16.25
N LYS A 97 14.93 -3.13 -15.53
CA LYS A 97 15.87 -4.26 -15.53
C LYS A 97 16.02 -4.90 -16.92
N SER A 98 14.92 -5.03 -17.66
CA SER A 98 14.92 -5.59 -19.03
C SER A 98 15.67 -4.72 -20.05
N LYS A 99 15.66 -3.39 -19.87
CA LYS A 99 16.42 -2.45 -20.73
C LYS A 99 17.93 -2.50 -20.50
N ILE A 100 18.37 -2.81 -19.28
CA ILE A 100 19.80 -2.91 -18.94
C ILE A 100 20.41 -4.23 -19.48
N ALA A 101 19.61 -5.30 -19.57
CA ALA A 101 20.04 -6.60 -20.11
C ALA A 101 20.24 -6.62 -21.65
N LYS A 102 19.94 -5.52 -22.36
CA LYS A 102 20.07 -5.41 -23.83
C LYS A 102 21.14 -4.41 -24.28
N LYS A 103 22.24 -4.25 -23.55
CA LYS A 103 23.48 -3.71 -24.14
C LYS A 103 24.34 -4.89 -24.63
N PRO A 104 24.31 -5.24 -25.93
CA PRO A 104 25.41 -6.01 -26.48
C PRO A 104 26.67 -5.15 -26.35
N PHE A 105 27.65 -5.63 -25.60
CA PHE A 105 29.01 -5.13 -25.70
C PHE A 105 29.45 -5.32 -27.17
N TYR A 106 30.03 -4.25 -27.71
CA TYR A 106 30.51 -4.10 -29.09
C TYR A 106 31.34 -5.28 -29.59
#